data_AF-A0AAP0ILK4-F1
#
_entry.id   AF-A0AAP0ILK4-F1
#
_cell.length_a   1.000
_cell.length_b   1.000
_cell.length_c   1.000
_cell.angle_alpha   90.00
_cell.angle_beta   90.00
_cell.angle_gamma   90.00
#
_symmetry.space_group_name_H-M   'P 1'
#
loop_
_entity.id
_entity.type
_entity.pdbx_description
1 polymer ?
#
loop_
_entity_poly.entity_id
_entity_poly.type
_entity_poly.pdbx_seq_one_letter_code
_entity_poly.pdbx_strand_id
1 'polypeptide(L)'
;MQLEGAHVDEEQTVSDPELLAEIMEIREAVEEVANPPALQQIQFQVKGSLDHWSKSFENAFKKRKFKEAITSIQRMTYYSRINEEIMRKL
;
A
#
# COMPACT_ATOMS: atom_id res chain seq x y z
N MET A 1 9.34 11.37 4.44
CA MET A 1 8.47 11.93 5.49
C MET A 1 9.22 11.93 6.82
N GLN A 2 8.77 12.70 7.83
CA GLN A 2 9.36 12.63 9.18
C GLN A 2 8.25 12.53 10.23
N LEU A 3 8.45 11.64 11.21
CA LEU A 3 7.60 11.48 12.38
C LEU A 3 8.52 11.55 13.61
N GLU A 4 8.40 12.63 14.39
CA GLU A 4 9.15 12.84 15.66
C GLU A 4 10.68 12.72 15.50
N GLY A 5 11.25 13.25 14.42
CA GLY A 5 12.70 13.21 14.17
C GLY A 5 13.23 11.88 13.65
N ALA A 6 12.39 10.86 13.49
CA ALA A 6 12.75 9.66 12.74
C ALA A 6 12.59 9.93 11.24
N HIS A 7 13.67 9.74 10.47
CA HIS A 7 13.63 9.79 9.02
C HIS A 7 12.79 8.60 8.51
N VAL A 8 11.61 8.90 7.97
CA VAL A 8 10.84 7.92 7.20
C VAL A 8 11.37 8.02 5.79
N ASP A 9 12.34 7.15 5.53
CA ASP A 9 12.92 6.93 4.21
C ASP A 9 11.83 6.34 3.31
N GLU A 10 11.34 7.13 2.37
CA GLU A 10 10.27 6.76 1.43
C GLU A 10 10.77 5.78 0.34
N GLU A 11 12.09 5.60 0.26
CA GLU A 11 12.79 4.64 -0.62
C GLU A 11 13.38 3.45 0.13
N GLN A 12 13.31 3.40 1.46
CA GLN A 12 13.69 2.18 2.17
C GLN A 12 12.80 1.05 1.68
N THR A 13 13.44 0.15 0.95
CA THR A 13 12.89 -1.14 0.54
C THR A 13 12.23 -1.71 1.79
N VAL A 14 10.90 -1.76 1.82
CA VAL A 14 10.21 -2.37 2.95
C VAL A 14 10.80 -3.75 3.12
N SER A 15 11.49 -3.96 4.23
CA SER A 15 12.17 -5.22 4.54
C SER A 15 11.17 -6.29 5.03
N ASP A 16 9.87 -6.02 4.91
CA ASP A 16 8.78 -6.95 5.20
C ASP A 16 8.57 -7.83 3.96
N PRO A 17 9.08 -9.08 3.97
CA PRO A 17 9.01 -9.95 2.81
C PRO A 17 7.57 -10.35 2.49
N GLU A 18 6.68 -10.36 3.49
CA GLU A 18 5.26 -10.68 3.28
C GLU A 18 4.58 -9.58 2.47
N LEU A 19 4.83 -8.31 2.81
CA LEU A 19 4.31 -7.20 2.01
C LEU A 19 4.88 -7.24 0.60
N LEU A 20 6.18 -7.48 0.43
CA LEU A 20 6.78 -7.53 -0.91
C LEU A 20 6.19 -8.64 -1.77
N ALA A 21 5.98 -9.84 -1.21
CA ALA A 21 5.33 -10.95 -1.90
C ALA A 21 3.91 -10.57 -2.34
N GLU A 22 3.11 -10.01 -1.44
CA GLU A 22 1.75 -9.56 -1.76
C GLU A 22 1.73 -8.50 -2.88
N ILE A 23 2.63 -7.51 -2.81
CA ILE A 23 2.75 -6.46 -3.83
C ILE A 23 3.17 -7.04 -5.18
N MET A 24 4.05 -8.05 -5.20
CA MET A 24 4.45 -8.74 -6.43
C MET A 24 3.30 -9.53 -7.04
N GLU A 25 2.55 -10.29 -6.24
CA GLU A 25 1.38 -11.06 -6.71
C GLU A 25 0.32 -10.13 -7.32
N ILE A 26 0.06 -8.98 -6.70
CA ILE A 26 -0.89 -8.00 -7.25
C ILE A 26 -0.36 -7.44 -8.58
N ARG A 27 0.94 -7.11 -8.68
CA ARG A 27 1.53 -6.60 -9.92
C ARG A 27 1.43 -7.62 -11.06
N GLU A 28 1.71 -8.89 -10.79
CA GLU A 28 1.56 -9.97 -11.77
C GLU A 28 0.11 -10.05 -12.27
N ALA A 29 -0.87 -10.05 -11.36
CA ALA A 29 -2.29 -10.04 -11.74
C ALA A 29 -2.66 -8.79 -12.58
N VAL A 30 -2.11 -7.62 -12.27
CA VAL A 30 -2.32 -6.40 -13.07
C VAL A 30 -1.70 -6.54 -14.47
N GLU A 31 -0.53 -7.16 -14.60
CA GLU A 31 0.13 -7.37 -15.88
C GLU A 31 -0.62 -8.37 -16.76
N GLU A 32 -1.04 -9.50 -16.20
CA GLU A 32 -1.76 -10.58 -16.90
C GLU A 32 -3.13 -10.14 -17.44
N VAL A 33 -3.78 -9.20 -16.76
CA VAL A 33 -5.10 -8.72 -17.17
C VAL A 33 -4.99 -7.62 -18.24
N ALA A 34 -5.62 -7.86 -19.40
CA ALA A 34 -5.71 -6.91 -20.49
C ALA A 34 -7.09 -6.24 -20.64
N ASN A 35 -8.12 -6.70 -19.92
CA ASN A 35 -9.47 -6.15 -20.04
C ASN A 35 -9.79 -5.15 -18.90
N PRO A 36 -10.42 -3.99 -19.20
CA PRO A 36 -10.74 -2.99 -18.19
C PRO A 36 -11.61 -3.48 -17.02
N PRO A 37 -12.63 -4.34 -17.21
CA PRO A 37 -13.46 -4.82 -16.08
C PRO A 37 -12.67 -5.58 -15.01
N ALA A 38 -11.74 -6.45 -15.40
CA ALA A 38 -10.91 -7.18 -14.45
C ALA A 38 -9.85 -6.28 -13.78
N LEU A 39 -9.29 -5.28 -14.49
CA LEU A 39 -8.44 -4.26 -13.87
C LEU A 39 -9.19 -3.45 -12.80
N GLN A 40 -10.47 -3.13 -13.02
CA GLN A 40 -11.31 -2.46 -12.03
C GLN A 40 -11.56 -3.32 -10.78
N GLN A 41 -11.68 -4.64 -10.93
CA GLN A 41 -11.81 -5.55 -9.79
C GLN A 41 -10.53 -5.57 -8.94
N ILE A 42 -9.37 -5.64 -9.58
CA ILE A 42 -8.08 -5.55 -8.86
C ILE A 42 -7.97 -4.18 -8.18
N GLN A 43 -8.35 -3.09 -8.87
CA GLN A 43 -8.37 -1.77 -8.27
C GLN A 43 -9.25 -1.69 -7.02
N PHE A 44 -10.43 -2.32 -7.06
CA PHE A 44 -11.34 -2.36 -5.92
C PHE A 44 -10.70 -3.05 -4.71
N GLN A 45 -9.98 -4.15 -4.93
CA GLN A 45 -9.24 -4.85 -3.87
C GLN A 45 -8.13 -3.97 -3.28
N VAL A 46 -7.31 -3.34 -4.13
CA VAL A 46 -6.23 -2.43 -3.71
C VAL A 46 -6.77 -1.24 -2.90
N LYS A 47 -7.89 -0.65 -3.33
CA LYS A 47 -8.58 0.42 -2.59
C LYS A 47 -9.13 -0.07 -1.24
N GLY A 48 -9.59 -1.32 -1.16
CA GLY A 48 -9.97 -1.97 0.09
C GLY A 48 -8.79 -2.08 1.07
N SER A 49 -7.62 -2.51 0.59
CA SER A 49 -6.40 -2.54 1.41
C SER A 49 -5.98 -1.15 1.87
N LEU A 50 -6.07 -0.13 1.01
CA LEU A 50 -5.80 1.26 1.39
C LEU A 50 -6.73 1.75 2.51
N ASP A 51 -8.03 1.48 2.42
CA ASP A 51 -9.00 1.86 3.47
C ASP A 51 -8.70 1.12 4.79
N HIS A 52 -8.37 -0.17 4.73
CA HIS A 52 -7.97 -0.94 5.90
C HIS A 52 -6.74 -0.33 6.59
N TRP A 53 -5.67 -0.07 5.84
CA TRP A 53 -4.43 0.50 6.39
C TRP A 53 -4.59 1.94 6.86
N SER A 54 -5.48 2.72 6.22
CA SER A 54 -5.83 4.06 6.68
C SER A 54 -6.48 4.04 8.07
N LYS A 55 -7.44 3.13 8.29
CA LYS A 55 -8.08 2.91 9.61
C LYS A 55 -7.08 2.41 10.65
N SER A 56 -6.18 1.51 10.26
CA SER A 56 -5.09 1.03 11.12
C SER A 56 -4.17 2.17 11.55
N PHE A 57 -3.75 3.02 10.61
CA PHE A 57 -2.96 4.20 10.87
C PHE A 57 -3.65 5.15 11.84
N GLU A 58 -4.92 5.50 11.59
CA GLU A 58 -5.69 6.42 12.43
C GLU A 58 -5.75 5.91 13.88
N ASN A 59 -6.05 4.62 14.06
CA ASN A 59 -6.11 3.99 15.38
C ASN A 59 -4.74 3.97 16.08
N ALA A 60 -3.67 3.62 15.36
CA ALA A 60 -2.30 3.60 15.89
C ALA A 60 -1.84 5.00 16.30
N PHE A 61 -2.10 6.01 15.46
CA PHE A 61 -1.75 7.40 15.71
C PHE A 61 -2.48 7.96 16.93
N LYS A 62 -3.80 7.77 17.05
CA LYS A 62 -4.59 8.19 18.22
C LYS A 62 -4.09 7.56 19.52
N LYS A 63 -3.61 6.32 19.46
CA LYS A 63 -3.05 5.58 20.60
C LYS A 63 -1.56 5.85 20.84
N ARG A 64 -0.93 6.75 20.07
CA ARG A 64 0.52 7.05 20.12
C ARG A 64 1.42 5.83 19.90
N LYS A 65 0.91 4.84 19.16
CA LYS A 65 1.64 3.63 18.75
C LYS A 65 2.39 3.91 17.45
N PHE A 66 3.42 4.76 17.53
CA PHE A 66 4.06 5.32 16.33
C PHE A 66 4.73 4.29 15.43
N LYS A 67 5.28 3.19 15.97
CA LYS A 67 5.81 2.09 15.15
C LYS A 67 4.72 1.47 14.26
N GLU A 68 3.55 1.17 14.82
CA GLU A 68 2.40 0.63 14.07
C GLU A 68 1.85 1.64 13.05
N ALA A 69 1.89 2.93 13.38
CA ALA A 69 1.51 4.00 12.46
C ALA A 69 2.48 4.07 11.27
N ILE A 70 3.79 3.98 11.51
CA ILE A 70 4.81 3.94 10.45
C ILE A 70 4.61 2.71 9.55
N THR A 71 4.40 1.53 10.12
CA THR A 71 4.09 0.31 9.33
C THR A 71 2.86 0.51 8.45
N SER A 72 1.80 1.13 8.99
CA SER A 72 0.57 1.39 8.23
C SER A 72 0.83 2.37 7.08
N ILE A 73 1.62 3.43 7.30
CA ILE A 73 2.04 4.37 6.23
C ILE A 73 2.82 3.64 5.15
N GLN A 74 3.83 2.87 5.54
CA GLN A 74 4.66 2.10 4.59
C GLN A 74 3.79 1.21 3.70
N ARG A 75 2.87 0.44 4.29
CA ARG A 75 1.93 -0.40 3.53
C ARG A 75 1.07 0.43 2.57
N MET A 76 0.48 1.54 3.03
CA MET A 76 -0.31 2.44 2.17
C MET A 76 0.50 2.99 0.99
N THR A 77 1.79 3.33 1.17
CA THR A 77 2.64 3.83 0.08
C THR A 77 2.75 2.80 -1.05
N TYR A 78 2.91 1.51 -0.74
CA TYR A 78 2.99 0.47 -1.76
C TYR A 78 1.66 0.27 -2.49
N TYR A 79 0.54 0.16 -1.77
CA TYR A 79 -0.77 0.04 -2.42
C TYR A 79 -1.15 1.28 -3.23
N SER A 80 -0.74 2.49 -2.82
CA SER A 80 -0.95 3.72 -3.59
C SER A 80 -0.23 3.65 -4.94
N ARG A 81 1.03 3.20 -4.95
CA ARG A 81 1.82 3.02 -6.18
C ARG A 81 1.17 2.01 -7.13
N ILE A 82 0.68 0.88 -6.61
CA ILE A 82 -0.07 -0.09 -7.41
C ILE A 82 -1.35 0.53 -7.98
N ASN A 83 -2.13 1.25 -7.17
CA ASN A 83 -3.36 1.88 -7.64
C ASN A 83 -3.09 2.89 -8.76
N GLU A 84 -1.97 3.63 -8.69
CA GLU A 84 -1.52 4.51 -9.78
C GLU A 84 -1.13 3.73 -11.04
N GLU A 85 -0.44 2.58 -10.90
CA GLU A 85 -0.12 1.69 -12.02
C GLU A 85 -1.37 1.17 -12.72
N ILE A 86 -2.36 0.71 -11.95
CA ILE A 86 -3.65 0.25 -12.49
C ILE A 86 -4.37 1.40 -13.21
N MET A 87 -4.41 2.59 -12.61
CA MET A 87 -5.04 3.77 -13.21
C MET A 87 -4.36 4.22 -14.51
N ARG A 88 -3.07 3.95 -14.71
CA ARG A 88 -2.38 4.22 -15.97
C ARG A 88 -2.72 3.20 -17.07
N LYS A 89 -3.15 1.99 -16.70
CA LYS A 89 -3.48 0.90 -17.63
C LYS A 89 -4.97 0.89 -18.03
N LEU A 90 -5.84 1.46 -17.20
CA LEU A 90 -7.25 1.73 -17.49
C LEU A 90 -7.42 2.87 -18.49
#